data_AF-A0A926QE92-F1
#
_entry.id   AF-A0A926QE92-F1
#
_cell.length_a   1.000
_cell.length_b   1.000
_cell.length_c   1.000
_cell.angle_alpha   90.00
_cell.angle_beta   90.00
_cell.angle_gamma   90.00
#
_symmetry.space_group_name_H-M   'P 1'
#
loop_
_entity.id
_entity.type
_entity.pdbx_description
1 polymer ?
#
loop_
_entity_poly.entity_id
_entity_poly.type
_entity_poly.pdbx_seq_one_letter_code
_entity_poly.pdbx_strand_id
1 'polypeptide(L)'
;MKTPLISAVALAAAIPLLLTGCGADNTSTDEETGTSTGTNTGTNDTSPVQDADTLFGDLQNAGSIPKDFPATKDLRVEVNDDEFAIAWKGDAMTNGCKPGDASPNSTASILLIADGALTDIQQCGGVWQATQADGSHVAWN
;
A
#
# COMPACT_ATOMS: atom_id res chain seq x y z
N MET A 1 1.49 24.08 -47.82
CA MET A 1 1.22 25.37 -47.15
C MET A 1 1.71 25.29 -45.72
N LYS A 2 2.22 26.40 -45.20
CA LYS A 2 3.28 26.51 -44.19
C LYS A 2 2.69 27.23 -42.98
N THR A 3 2.77 26.63 -41.79
CA THR A 3 2.47 27.33 -40.53
C THR A 3 3.67 27.17 -39.59
N PRO A 4 4.21 28.27 -39.03
CA PRO A 4 5.50 28.30 -38.37
C PRO A 4 5.46 27.98 -36.87
N LEU A 5 6.67 27.68 -36.39
CA LEU A 5 7.14 27.53 -35.00
C LEU A 5 6.58 28.58 -34.01
N ILE A 6 6.35 28.14 -32.78
CA ILE A 6 6.47 29.01 -31.59
C ILE A 6 7.67 28.52 -30.79
N SER A 7 8.61 29.45 -30.58
CA SER A 7 9.85 29.30 -29.84
C SER A 7 9.64 29.21 -28.33
N ALA A 8 10.59 28.52 -27.71
CA ALA A 8 10.83 28.36 -26.28
C ALA A 8 11.04 29.67 -25.50
N VAL A 9 10.71 29.66 -24.20
CA VAL A 9 11.51 30.29 -23.14
C VAL A 9 11.41 29.41 -21.88
N ALA A 10 12.56 28.99 -21.36
CA ALA A 10 12.74 28.30 -20.10
C ALA A 10 12.69 29.28 -18.92
N LEU A 11 12.24 28.83 -17.74
CA LEU A 11 12.62 29.45 -16.47
C LEU A 11 12.98 28.36 -15.46
N ALA A 12 14.26 28.34 -15.08
CA ALA A 12 14.80 27.63 -13.94
C ALA A 12 14.75 28.54 -12.70
N ALA A 13 14.36 28.00 -11.54
CA ALA A 13 14.71 28.50 -10.21
C ALA A 13 14.37 27.39 -9.20
N ALA A 14 15.36 26.61 -8.75
CA ALA A 14 16.22 26.87 -7.58
C ALA A 14 15.54 26.46 -6.25
N ILE A 15 16.01 25.32 -5.74
CA ILE A 15 15.67 24.67 -4.47
C ILE A 15 16.36 25.41 -3.32
N PRO A 16 15.65 25.81 -2.24
CA PRO A 16 16.28 26.02 -0.95
C PRO A 16 16.18 24.74 -0.10
N LEU A 17 17.30 24.01 -0.02
CA LEU A 17 17.56 23.00 1.01
C LEU A 17 17.84 23.74 2.33
N LEU A 18 16.92 23.64 3.29
CA LEU A 18 17.16 24.01 4.68
C LEU A 18 17.48 22.73 5.47
N LEU A 19 18.75 22.30 5.44
CA LEU A 19 19.30 21.38 6.44
C LEU A 19 20.03 22.22 7.49
N THR A 20 19.44 22.31 8.67
CA THR A 20 20.07 22.91 9.86
C THR A 20 20.11 21.90 10.99
N GLY A 21 21.33 21.50 11.35
CA GLY A 21 21.72 20.91 12.65
C GLY A 21 21.38 19.43 12.83
N CYS A 22 22.19 18.59 13.48
CA CYS A 22 23.43 18.79 14.23
C CYS A 22 24.13 17.43 14.41
N GLY A 23 25.47 17.45 14.44
CA GLY A 23 26.26 16.55 15.28
C GLY A 23 26.80 15.26 14.64
N ALA A 24 28.01 15.35 14.11
CA ALA A 24 28.91 14.20 14.03
C ALA A 24 29.86 14.27 15.22
N ASP A 25 29.80 13.28 16.11
CA ASP A 25 30.92 12.91 16.97
C ASP A 25 31.27 11.45 16.64
N ASN A 26 32.45 11.28 16.06
CA ASN A 26 33.11 10.00 15.87
C ASN A 26 33.70 9.55 17.20
N THR A 27 33.59 8.27 17.55
CA THR A 27 34.72 7.36 17.88
C THR A 27 34.19 6.00 18.35
N SER A 28 34.33 5.02 17.45
CA SER A 28 34.86 3.66 17.62
C SER A 28 34.30 2.64 18.64
N THR A 29 33.84 1.53 18.05
CA THR A 29 34.25 0.13 18.30
C THR A 29 33.81 -0.55 19.60
N ASP A 30 32.91 -1.54 19.51
CA ASP A 30 33.27 -2.97 19.65
C ASP A 30 32.07 -3.88 19.33
N GLU A 31 32.38 -5.06 18.77
CA GLU A 31 31.47 -6.20 18.61
C GLU A 31 30.94 -6.67 19.98
N GLU A 32 29.64 -6.95 20.11
CA GLU A 32 29.22 -8.20 20.76
C GLU A 32 27.76 -8.58 20.42
N THR A 33 27.62 -9.82 20.00
CA THR A 33 26.45 -10.69 20.05
C THR A 33 25.53 -10.42 21.26
N GLY A 34 24.24 -10.18 21.06
CA GLY A 34 23.33 -10.06 22.19
C GLY A 34 21.86 -9.88 21.84
N THR A 35 21.09 -10.95 22.00
CA THR A 35 19.62 -11.02 22.02
C THR A 35 18.97 -9.79 22.68
N SER A 36 18.16 -9.04 21.93
CA SER A 36 17.26 -8.03 22.51
C SER A 36 15.85 -8.60 22.66
N THR A 37 15.60 -9.19 23.83
CA THR A 37 14.28 -9.24 24.44
C THR A 37 14.00 -7.84 25.00
N GLY A 38 13.09 -7.10 24.37
CA GLY A 38 12.68 -5.76 24.79
C GLY A 38 11.16 -5.67 24.85
N THR A 39 10.59 -6.10 25.98
CA THR A 39 9.20 -5.85 26.36
C THR A 39 8.99 -4.35 26.54
N ASN A 40 8.08 -3.76 25.78
CA ASN A 40 7.45 -2.48 26.13
C ASN A 40 5.94 -2.67 26.18
N THR A 41 5.43 -2.76 27.41
CA THR A 41 4.01 -2.70 27.77
C THR A 41 3.49 -1.28 27.61
N GLY A 42 2.59 -1.08 26.64
CA GLY A 42 1.62 0.00 26.61
C GLY A 42 0.25 -0.61 26.33
N THR A 43 -0.65 -0.56 27.32
CA THR A 43 -2.00 -1.13 27.26
C THR A 43 -2.80 -0.50 26.11
N ASN A 44 -3.45 -1.32 25.29
CA ASN A 44 -4.81 -1.10 24.80
C ASN A 44 -5.32 -2.38 24.13
N ASP A 45 -6.51 -2.79 24.55
CA ASP A 45 -7.35 -3.91 24.08
C ASP A 45 -6.71 -4.93 23.12
N THR A 46 -6.28 -6.06 23.69
CA THR A 46 -6.02 -7.28 22.91
C THR A 46 -7.36 -7.89 22.50
N SER A 47 -8.08 -7.22 21.61
CA SER A 47 -8.90 -7.94 20.64
C SER A 47 -7.99 -8.98 19.99
N PRO A 48 -8.43 -10.23 19.78
CA PRO A 48 -7.60 -11.20 19.09
C PRO A 48 -7.19 -10.58 17.75
N VAL A 49 -5.88 -10.47 17.51
CA VAL A 49 -5.35 -10.16 16.18
C VAL A 49 -5.77 -11.35 15.32
N GLN A 50 -6.88 -11.22 14.61
CA GLN A 50 -7.34 -12.24 13.68
C GLN A 50 -6.29 -12.35 12.58
N ASP A 51 -5.90 -13.59 12.25
CA ASP A 51 -5.02 -13.82 11.12
C ASP A 51 -5.70 -13.43 9.81
N ALA A 52 -4.89 -13.08 8.80
CA ALA A 52 -5.37 -12.59 7.52
C ALA A 52 -6.30 -13.59 6.81
N ASP A 53 -6.10 -14.90 7.01
CA ASP A 53 -6.93 -15.94 6.42
C ASP A 53 -8.34 -15.94 7.03
N THR A 54 -8.44 -15.76 8.35
CA THR A 54 -9.71 -15.62 9.05
C THR A 54 -10.46 -14.37 8.59
N LEU A 55 -9.79 -13.20 8.56
CA LEU A 55 -10.40 -11.95 8.08
C LEU A 55 -10.85 -12.05 6.63
N PHE A 56 -10.02 -12.64 5.77
CA PHE A 56 -10.38 -12.88 4.38
C PHE A 56 -11.60 -13.79 4.25
N GLY A 57 -11.64 -14.87 5.03
CA GLY A 57 -12.77 -15.80 5.08
C GLY A 57 -14.06 -15.10 5.49
N ASP A 58 -14.01 -14.25 6.52
CA ASP A 58 -15.17 -13.49 6.99
C ASP A 58 -15.68 -12.50 5.94
N LEU A 59 -14.78 -11.76 5.29
CA LEU A 59 -15.13 -10.84 4.19
C LEU A 59 -15.73 -11.58 2.98
N GLN A 60 -15.21 -12.76 2.65
CA GLN A 60 -15.73 -13.58 1.57
C GLN A 60 -17.11 -14.18 1.91
N ASN A 61 -17.31 -14.59 3.16
CA ASN A 61 -18.60 -15.10 3.66
C ASN A 61 -19.67 -13.99 3.73
N ALA A 62 -19.27 -12.76 4.05
CA ALA A 62 -20.13 -11.58 4.02
C ALA A 62 -20.48 -11.13 2.59
N GLY A 63 -19.73 -11.58 1.58
CA GLY A 63 -19.89 -11.16 0.19
C GLY A 63 -19.26 -9.79 -0.13
N SER A 64 -18.41 -9.28 0.75
CA SER A 64 -17.64 -8.03 0.56
C SER A 64 -16.57 -8.19 -0.52
N ILE A 65 -16.06 -9.41 -0.69
CA ILE A 65 -15.07 -9.77 -1.73
C ILE A 65 -15.73 -10.71 -2.75
N PRO A 66 -15.45 -10.55 -4.06
CA PRO A 66 -15.88 -11.51 -5.08
C PRO A 66 -15.45 -12.95 -4.76
N LYS A 67 -16.32 -13.93 -5.02
CA LYS A 67 -16.05 -15.36 -4.76
C LYS A 67 -14.90 -15.94 -5.57
N ASP A 68 -14.58 -15.30 -6.68
CA ASP A 68 -13.52 -15.64 -7.62
C ASP A 68 -12.25 -14.81 -7.40
N PHE A 69 -12.11 -14.21 -6.21
CA PHE A 69 -10.84 -13.65 -5.78
C PHE A 69 -9.72 -14.70 -5.95
N PRO A 70 -8.57 -14.31 -6.52
CA PRO A 70 -7.48 -15.25 -6.78
C PRO A 70 -6.95 -15.82 -5.46
N ALA A 71 -7.14 -17.12 -5.25
CA ALA A 71 -6.63 -17.81 -4.08
C ALA A 71 -5.10 -17.71 -4.06
N THR A 72 -4.55 -17.09 -3.02
CA THR A 72 -3.12 -16.82 -2.92
C THR A 72 -2.61 -17.04 -1.50
N LYS A 73 -1.29 -17.18 -1.40
CA LYS A 73 -0.57 -17.22 -0.13
C LYS A 73 -0.06 -15.81 0.19
N ASP A 74 0.21 -15.55 1.46
CA ASP A 74 0.78 -14.28 1.94
C ASP A 74 -0.19 -13.09 1.76
N LEU A 75 -1.45 -13.29 2.09
CA LEU A 75 -2.44 -12.22 2.20
C LEU A 75 -2.08 -11.28 3.35
N ARG A 76 -2.21 -9.98 3.11
CA ARG A 76 -2.32 -8.97 4.17
C ARG A 76 -3.71 -8.38 4.08
N VAL A 77 -4.45 -8.43 5.18
CA VAL A 77 -5.84 -7.95 5.25
C VAL A 77 -5.93 -6.95 6.37
N GLU A 78 -6.48 -5.78 6.07
CA GLU A 78 -6.78 -4.72 7.03
C GLU A 78 -8.29 -4.46 6.98
N VAL A 79 -8.92 -4.33 8.15
CA VAL A 79 -10.33 -4.01 8.28
C VAL A 79 -10.48 -2.90 9.31
N ASN A 80 -11.20 -1.86 8.95
CA ASN A 80 -11.50 -0.73 9.82
C ASN A 80 -12.96 -0.31 9.65
N ASP A 81 -13.79 -0.59 10.64
CA ASP A 81 -15.25 -0.45 10.57
C ASP A 81 -15.83 -1.18 9.33
N ASP A 82 -16.38 -0.42 8.37
CA ASP A 82 -16.96 -0.93 7.13
C ASP A 82 -15.95 -0.92 5.95
N GLU A 83 -14.74 -0.40 6.15
CA GLU A 83 -13.67 -0.41 5.16
C GLU A 83 -12.81 -1.65 5.27
N PHE A 84 -12.37 -2.18 4.14
CA PHE A 84 -11.33 -3.20 4.11
C PHE A 84 -10.29 -2.92 3.03
N ALA A 85 -9.12 -3.51 3.22
CA ALA A 85 -8.11 -3.60 2.19
C ALA A 85 -7.38 -4.94 2.22
N ILE A 86 -6.98 -5.41 1.05
CA ILE A 86 -6.30 -6.69 0.87
C ILE A 86 -5.12 -6.46 -0.06
N ALA A 87 -3.93 -6.87 0.35
CA ALA A 87 -2.75 -6.91 -0.50
C ALA A 87 -2.26 -8.34 -0.69
N TRP A 88 -1.87 -8.66 -1.93
CA TRP A 88 -1.41 -9.99 -2.28
C TRP A 88 -0.43 -9.99 -3.44
N LYS A 89 0.33 -11.09 -3.55
CA LYS A 89 1.12 -11.42 -4.73
C LYS A 89 0.40 -12.49 -5.55
N GLY A 90 0.52 -12.43 -6.87
CA GLY A 90 -0.08 -13.40 -7.78
C GLY A 90 -0.89 -12.71 -8.86
N ASP A 91 -1.92 -13.39 -9.35
CA ASP A 91 -2.77 -12.86 -10.41
C ASP A 91 -3.73 -11.79 -9.88
N ALA A 92 -4.09 -10.85 -10.76
CA ALA A 92 -5.15 -9.87 -10.54
C ALA A 92 -6.54 -10.52 -10.59
N MET A 93 -7.52 -9.90 -9.92
CA MET A 93 -8.93 -10.14 -10.22
C MET A 93 -9.21 -9.70 -11.67
N THR A 94 -9.98 -10.52 -12.40
CA THR A 94 -10.28 -10.27 -13.82
C THR A 94 -11.77 -10.28 -14.13
N ASN A 95 -12.58 -10.95 -13.32
CA ASN A 95 -14.00 -11.09 -13.63
C ASN A 95 -14.77 -9.82 -13.27
N GLY A 96 -15.53 -9.32 -14.24
CA GLY A 96 -16.36 -8.12 -14.06
C GLY A 96 -15.56 -6.83 -13.83
N CYS A 97 -14.23 -6.87 -13.93
CA CYS A 97 -13.38 -5.71 -13.71
C CYS A 97 -13.41 -4.75 -14.90
N LYS A 98 -13.45 -3.44 -14.61
CA LYS A 98 -13.43 -2.38 -15.61
C LYS A 98 -12.45 -1.28 -15.20
N PRO A 99 -11.75 -0.63 -16.14
CA PRO A 99 -10.88 0.51 -15.80
C PRO A 99 -11.63 1.59 -15.03
N GLY A 100 -10.95 2.20 -14.06
CA GLY A 100 -11.44 3.35 -13.31
C GLY A 100 -10.30 4.15 -12.67
N ASP A 101 -10.65 5.08 -11.78
CA ASP A 101 -9.73 6.10 -11.26
C ASP A 101 -9.89 6.38 -9.76
N ALA A 102 -10.50 5.44 -9.02
CA ALA A 102 -10.65 5.58 -7.58
C ALA A 102 -9.29 5.64 -6.86
N SER A 103 -9.23 6.47 -5.83
CA SER A 103 -8.09 6.54 -4.93
C SER A 103 -8.28 5.58 -3.75
N PRO A 104 -7.19 4.99 -3.22
CA PRO A 104 -7.25 4.18 -2.00
C PRO A 104 -7.78 4.97 -0.81
N ASN A 105 -8.59 4.32 0.02
CA ASN A 105 -8.99 4.85 1.33
C ASN A 105 -7.84 4.75 2.36
N SER A 106 -8.06 5.22 3.59
CA SER A 106 -7.03 5.17 4.64
C SER A 106 -6.63 3.74 5.00
N THR A 107 -7.58 2.81 4.99
CA THR A 107 -7.35 1.39 5.29
C THR A 107 -6.43 0.75 4.25
N ALA A 108 -6.68 1.03 2.96
CA ALA A 108 -5.84 0.58 1.86
C ALA A 108 -4.45 1.23 1.85
N SER A 109 -4.35 2.49 2.28
CA SER A 109 -3.09 3.23 2.33
C SER A 109 -2.04 2.56 3.24
N ILE A 110 -2.46 1.82 4.26
CA ILE A 110 -1.57 1.07 5.17
C ILE A 110 -0.84 -0.08 4.44
N LEU A 111 -1.47 -0.62 3.39
CA LEU A 111 -0.96 -1.76 2.63
C LEU A 111 -0.16 -1.35 1.38
N LEU A 112 -0.12 -0.06 1.06
CA LEU A 112 0.61 0.45 -0.08
C LEU A 112 2.12 0.42 0.17
N ILE A 113 2.86 0.07 -0.87
CA ILE A 113 4.32 0.21 -0.87
C ILE A 113 4.66 1.70 -0.92
N ALA A 114 5.47 2.15 0.04
CA ALA A 114 5.97 3.52 0.09
C ALA A 114 6.64 3.90 -1.26
N ASP A 115 6.29 5.08 -1.76
CA ASP A 115 6.84 5.65 -3.00
C ASP A 115 6.52 4.88 -4.30
N GLY A 116 5.56 3.94 -4.26
CA GLY A 116 5.06 3.23 -5.43
C GLY A 116 3.80 3.86 -6.03
N ALA A 117 3.81 4.19 -7.31
CA ALA A 117 2.59 4.57 -8.02
C ALA A 117 1.67 3.36 -8.20
N LEU A 118 0.36 3.57 -8.03
CA LEU A 118 -0.66 2.61 -8.43
C LEU A 118 -0.89 2.67 -9.93
N THR A 119 -0.99 1.50 -10.54
CA THR A 119 -1.28 1.33 -11.96
C THR A 119 -2.45 0.38 -12.14
N ASP A 120 -3.06 0.40 -13.32
CA ASP A 120 -4.15 -0.51 -13.68
C ASP A 120 -5.29 -0.53 -12.64
N ILE A 121 -5.79 0.66 -12.30
CA ILE A 121 -6.89 0.82 -11.36
C ILE A 121 -8.18 0.34 -12.02
N GLN A 122 -8.85 -0.63 -11.38
CA GLN A 122 -10.04 -1.28 -11.90
C GLN A 122 -11.12 -1.41 -10.82
N GLN A 123 -12.39 -1.32 -11.24
CA GLN A 123 -13.55 -1.66 -10.40
C GLN A 123 -14.04 -3.06 -10.75
N CYS A 124 -13.93 -3.99 -9.80
CA CYS A 124 -14.33 -5.39 -9.88
C CYS A 124 -15.60 -5.62 -9.05
N GLY A 125 -16.74 -5.18 -9.58
CA GLY A 125 -18.01 -5.20 -8.85
C GLY A 125 -18.04 -4.14 -7.75
N GLY A 126 -18.13 -4.56 -6.48
CA GLY A 126 -18.14 -3.68 -5.31
C GLY A 126 -16.74 -3.34 -4.77
N VAL A 127 -15.69 -3.83 -5.41
CA VAL A 127 -14.31 -3.73 -4.92
C VAL A 127 -13.43 -3.10 -5.98
N TRP A 128 -12.60 -2.15 -5.57
CA TRP A 128 -11.52 -1.57 -6.36
C TRP A 128 -10.26 -2.41 -6.26
N GLN A 129 -9.47 -2.43 -7.31
CA GLN A 129 -8.17 -3.08 -7.38
C GLN A 129 -7.17 -2.16 -8.08
N ALA A 130 -5.90 -2.25 -7.69
CA ALA A 130 -4.79 -1.68 -8.43
C ALA A 130 -3.56 -2.60 -8.37
N THR A 131 -2.65 -2.40 -9.31
CA THR A 131 -1.33 -3.02 -9.34
C THR A 131 -0.28 -2.05 -8.77
N GLN A 132 0.48 -2.53 -7.80
CA GLN A 132 1.57 -1.79 -7.16
C GLN A 132 2.87 -1.88 -7.97
N ALA A 133 3.84 -1.02 -7.62
CA ALA A 133 5.11 -0.91 -8.35
C ALA A 133 5.95 -2.21 -8.37
N ASP A 134 5.78 -3.11 -7.39
CA ASP A 134 6.47 -4.41 -7.33
C ASP A 134 5.72 -5.55 -8.05
N GLY A 135 4.60 -5.23 -8.72
CA GLY A 135 3.73 -6.19 -9.38
C GLY A 135 2.77 -6.93 -8.44
N SER A 136 2.76 -6.62 -7.14
CA SER A 136 1.69 -7.05 -6.24
C SER A 136 0.40 -6.27 -6.50
N HIS A 137 -0.69 -6.74 -5.92
CA HIS A 137 -2.00 -6.12 -6.06
C HIS A 137 -2.53 -5.66 -4.70
N VAL A 138 -3.36 -4.63 -4.74
CA VAL A 138 -4.13 -4.14 -3.60
C VAL A 138 -5.58 -3.99 -4.01
N ALA A 139 -6.51 -4.36 -3.13
CA ALA A 139 -7.94 -4.21 -3.31
C ALA A 139 -8.59 -3.52 -2.11
N TRP A 140 -9.64 -2.73 -2.34
CA TRP A 140 -10.36 -1.97 -1.32
C TRP A 140 -11.81 -1.71 -1.73
N ASN A 141 -12.70 -1.40 -0.79
CA ASN A 141 -14.08 -0.95 -1.07
C ASN A 141 -14.24 0.58 -1.02
#